data_AF-A0A4C1TDI9-F1
#
_entry.id   AF-A0A4C1TDI9-F1
#
_cell.length_a   1.000
_cell.length_b   1.000
_cell.length_c   1.000
_cell.angle_alpha   90.00
_cell.angle_beta   90.00
_cell.angle_gamma   90.00
#
_symmetry.space_group_name_H-M   'P 1'
#
loop_
_entity.id
_entity.type
_entity.pdbx_description
1 polymer ?
#
loop_
_entity_poly.entity_id
_entity_poly.type
_entity_poly.pdbx_seq_one_letter_code
_entity_poly.pdbx_strand_id
1 'polypeptide(L)'
;MEFIFRRMRVTGLLRSEAMKPEDKPIWYDLYEAFPPKLEPRYDRPASNLPIRNIFYEEDVARALLDRKRKTQTQQFINIYQNLNNQGALDGEKVFETSVELLQQQREQMKTDRQEVPISESDESFEETKLSLSEALLQ
;
A
#
# COMPACT_ATOMS: atom_id res chain seq x y z
N MET A 1 -14.45 -21.01 -20.82
CA MET A 1 -15.53 -21.81 -20.21
C MET A 1 -16.55 -20.87 -19.52
N GLU A 2 -16.89 -19.73 -20.13
CA GLU A 2 -17.44 -18.56 -19.40
C GLU A 2 -18.90 -18.20 -19.76
N PHE A 3 -19.63 -19.00 -20.56
CA PHE A 3 -20.97 -18.65 -21.06
C PHE A 3 -22.09 -19.61 -20.64
N ILE A 4 -21.86 -20.41 -19.59
CA ILE A 4 -22.81 -21.43 -19.12
C ILE A 4 -23.87 -20.84 -18.17
N PHE A 5 -23.54 -19.77 -17.44
CA PHE A 5 -24.44 -19.13 -16.48
C PHE A 5 -25.35 -18.06 -17.12
N ARG A 6 -26.00 -18.40 -18.25
CA ARG A 6 -26.94 -17.49 -18.93
C ARG A 6 -28.37 -18.00 -18.78
N ARG A 7 -29.14 -17.40 -17.87
CA ARG A 7 -30.57 -17.67 -17.64
C ARG A 7 -31.37 -17.68 -18.94
N MET A 8 -31.18 -16.69 -19.82
CA MET A 8 -31.94 -16.55 -21.08
C MET A 8 -31.82 -17.76 -22.02
N ARG A 9 -30.70 -18.51 -21.98
CA ARG A 9 -30.56 -19.72 -22.81
C ARG A 9 -31.34 -20.89 -22.21
N VAL A 10 -31.23 -21.09 -20.90
CA VAL A 10 -31.95 -22.16 -20.21
C VAL A 10 -33.46 -21.90 -20.21
N THR A 11 -33.90 -20.66 -19.97
CA THR A 11 -35.33 -20.28 -20.09
C THR A 11 -35.87 -20.54 -21.49
N GLY A 12 -35.09 -20.26 -22.53
CA GLY A 12 -35.47 -20.50 -23.92
C GLY A 12 -35.67 -21.99 -24.20
N LEU A 13 -34.74 -22.83 -23.73
CA LEU A 13 -34.82 -24.30 -23.90
C LEU A 13 -35.98 -24.92 -23.12
N LEU A 14 -36.24 -24.43 -21.90
CA LEU A 14 -37.40 -24.86 -21.10
C LEU A 14 -38.71 -24.43 -21.75
N ARG A 15 -38.78 -23.21 -22.30
CA ARG A 15 -39.98 -22.69 -22.99
C ARG A 15 -40.25 -23.39 -24.32
N SER A 16 -39.20 -23.80 -25.02
CA SER A 16 -39.32 -24.54 -26.28
C SER A 16 -39.46 -26.06 -26.07
N GLU A 17 -39.63 -26.52 -24.83
CA GLU A 17 -39.68 -27.93 -24.43
C GLU A 17 -38.48 -28.79 -24.90
N ALA A 18 -37.39 -28.14 -25.32
CA ALA A 18 -36.17 -28.81 -25.74
C ALA A 18 -35.36 -29.35 -24.55
N MET A 19 -35.70 -28.88 -23.34
CA MET A 19 -35.19 -29.35 -22.06
C MET A 19 -36.38 -29.64 -21.15
N LYS A 20 -36.37 -30.80 -20.48
CA LYS A 20 -37.41 -31.13 -19.52
C LYS A 20 -37.30 -30.22 -18.29
N PRO A 21 -38.41 -29.91 -17.60
CA PRO A 21 -38.37 -29.14 -16.36
C PRO A 21 -37.59 -29.87 -15.24
N GLU A 22 -37.50 -31.20 -15.31
CA GLU A 22 -36.69 -32.04 -14.41
C GLU A 22 -35.18 -31.87 -14.66
N ASP A 23 -34.79 -31.57 -15.91
CA ASP A 23 -33.39 -31.35 -16.30
C ASP A 23 -32.92 -29.92 -16.02
N LYS A 24 -33.70 -29.16 -15.26
CA LYS A 24 -33.39 -27.80 -14.86
C LYS A 24 -32.11 -27.79 -14.01
N PRO A 25 -31.10 -26.98 -14.36
CA PRO A 25 -29.89 -26.86 -13.56
C PRO A 25 -30.19 -26.34 -12.15
N ILE A 26 -29.51 -26.89 -11.14
CA ILE A 26 -29.67 -26.53 -9.72
C ILE A 26 -29.53 -25.01 -9.49
N TRP A 27 -28.65 -24.35 -10.23
CA TRP A 27 -28.40 -22.92 -10.07
C TRP A 27 -29.50 -22.01 -10.63
N TYR A 28 -30.42 -22.53 -11.45
CA TYR A 28 -31.43 -21.70 -12.11
C TYR A 28 -32.35 -21.03 -11.10
N ASP A 29 -32.82 -21.78 -10.09
CA ASP A 29 -33.71 -21.24 -9.06
C ASP A 29 -33.02 -20.12 -8.26
N LEU A 30 -31.73 -20.30 -7.97
CA LEU A 30 -30.92 -19.28 -7.30
C LEU A 30 -30.78 -18.03 -8.17
N TYR A 31 -30.56 -18.20 -9.48
CA TYR A 31 -30.47 -17.09 -10.43
C TYR A 31 -31.81 -16.35 -10.53
N GLU A 32 -32.93 -17.07 -10.55
CA GLU A 32 -34.28 -16.50 -10.66
C GLU A 32 -34.67 -15.71 -9.41
N ALA A 33 -34.32 -16.23 -8.22
CA ALA A 33 -34.55 -15.54 -6.95
C ALA A 33 -33.64 -14.31 -6.78
N PHE A 34 -32.38 -14.41 -7.21
CA PHE A 34 -31.37 -13.37 -7.03
C PHE A 34 -30.70 -13.00 -8.37
N PRO A 35 -31.42 -12.29 -9.26
CA PRO A 35 -30.84 -11.90 -10.54
C PRO A 35 -29.67 -10.94 -10.33
N PRO A 36 -28.55 -11.11 -11.06
CA PRO A 36 -27.43 -10.18 -10.99
C PRO A 36 -27.86 -8.79 -11.48
N LYS A 37 -27.27 -7.74 -10.91
CA LYS A 37 -27.58 -6.34 -11.26
C LYS A 37 -27.45 -6.06 -12.76
N LEU A 38 -26.53 -6.75 -13.44
CA LEU A 38 -26.28 -6.56 -14.85
C LEU A 38 -26.02 -7.92 -15.49
N GLU A 39 -26.88 -8.33 -16.43
CA GLU A 39 -26.83 -9.67 -17.03
C GLU A 39 -25.48 -9.92 -17.74
N PRO A 40 -24.91 -11.13 -17.65
CA PRO A 40 -23.66 -11.46 -18.34
C PRO A 40 -23.89 -11.50 -19.85
N ARG A 41 -23.46 -10.43 -20.55
CA ARG A 41 -23.50 -10.32 -22.02
C ARG A 41 -22.08 -10.42 -22.57
N TYR A 42 -21.93 -11.19 -23.65
CA TYR A 42 -20.66 -11.29 -24.38
C TYR A 42 -20.21 -9.93 -24.94
N ASP A 43 -21.15 -9.19 -25.51
CA ASP A 43 -20.87 -7.93 -26.21
C ASP A 43 -20.59 -6.75 -25.27
N ARG A 44 -20.38 -6.99 -23.96
CA ARG A 44 -20.13 -5.90 -23.01
C ARG A 44 -18.70 -5.37 -23.21
N PRO A 45 -18.52 -4.10 -23.59
CA PRO A 45 -17.19 -3.50 -23.60
C PRO A 45 -16.67 -3.36 -22.17
N ALA A 46 -15.35 -3.51 -22.00
CA ALA A 46 -14.71 -3.18 -20.74
C ALA A 46 -14.94 -1.70 -20.39
N SER A 47 -15.10 -1.41 -19.10
CA SER A 47 -15.28 -0.04 -18.64
C SER A 47 -13.96 0.73 -18.79
N ASN A 48 -13.93 1.73 -19.69
CA ASN A 48 -12.77 2.60 -19.91
C ASN A 48 -12.73 3.78 -18.92
N LEU A 49 -12.92 3.51 -17.63
CA LEU A 49 -12.88 4.56 -16.62
C LEU A 49 -11.41 4.81 -16.20
N PRO A 50 -10.94 6.08 -16.16
CA PRO A 50 -9.62 6.38 -15.64
C PRO A 50 -9.58 6.04 -14.15
N ILE A 51 -8.61 5.22 -13.76
CA ILE A 51 -8.39 4.85 -12.36
C ILE A 51 -7.88 6.09 -11.63
N ARG A 52 -8.59 6.49 -10.57
CA ARG A 52 -8.18 7.61 -9.73
C ARG A 52 -7.13 7.16 -8.73
N ASN A 53 -6.12 7.99 -8.52
CA ASN A 53 -5.18 7.79 -7.43
C ASN A 53 -5.90 8.01 -6.10
N ILE A 54 -5.71 7.09 -5.16
CA ILE A 54 -6.35 7.13 -3.84
C ILE A 54 -5.29 7.66 -2.86
N PHE A 55 -5.23 8.98 -2.70
CA PHE A 55 -4.35 9.66 -1.73
C PHE A 55 -5.19 10.32 -0.64
N TYR A 56 -4.69 10.26 0.58
CA TYR A 56 -5.29 10.92 1.74
C TYR A 56 -4.38 12.03 2.28
N GLU A 57 -4.93 12.93 3.09
CA GLU A 57 -4.17 14.05 3.67
C GLU A 57 -3.08 13.55 4.63
N GLU A 58 -3.35 12.46 5.35
CA GLU A 58 -2.40 11.83 6.26
C GLU A 58 -1.21 11.20 5.54
N ASP A 59 -1.34 10.88 4.24
CA ASP A 59 -0.25 10.28 3.48
C ASP A 59 0.94 11.24 3.34
N VAL A 60 0.72 12.56 3.46
CA VAL A 60 1.81 13.55 3.56
C VAL A 60 2.61 13.34 4.84
N ALA A 61 1.92 13.18 5.98
CA ALA A 61 2.55 12.94 7.27
C ALA A 61 3.25 11.57 7.33
N ARG A 62 2.62 10.52 6.76
CA ARG A 62 3.23 9.19 6.65
C ARG A 62 4.47 9.21 5.76
N ALA A 63 4.44 9.89 4.62
CA ALA A 63 5.60 10.02 3.75
C ALA A 63 6.77 10.74 4.45
N LEU A 64 6.50 11.76 5.26
CA LEU A 64 7.53 12.45 6.05
C LEU A 64 8.12 11.53 7.13
N LEU A 65 7.29 10.71 7.78
CA LEU A 65 7.71 9.76 8.79
C LEU A 65 8.56 8.63 8.19
N ASP A 66 8.14 8.08 7.06
CA ASP A 66 8.86 7.01 6.36
C ASP A 66 10.17 7.52 5.77
N ARG A 67 10.23 8.78 5.28
CA ARG A 67 11.50 9.42 4.87
C ARG A 67 12.50 9.54 6.00
N LYS A 68 12.03 9.79 7.23
CA LYS A 68 12.89 9.82 8.42
C LYS A 68 13.39 8.42 8.80
N ARG A 69 12.61 7.38 8.53
CA ARG A 69 12.93 5.99 8.85
C ARG A 69 13.58 5.27 7.67
N LYS A 70 14.88 5.49 7.46
CA LYS A 70 15.65 4.65 6.53
C LYS A 70 15.67 3.20 7.02
N THR A 71 15.42 2.24 6.14
CA THR A 71 15.55 0.82 6.47
C THR A 71 17.02 0.47 6.75
N GLN A 72 17.27 -0.56 7.56
CA GLN A 72 18.64 -0.98 7.91
C GLN A 72 19.48 -1.26 6.64
N THR A 73 18.89 -1.93 5.65
CA THR A 73 19.56 -2.23 4.39
C THR A 73 19.89 -0.95 3.61
N GLN A 74 19.01 0.06 3.60
CA GLN A 74 19.30 1.34 2.95
C GLN A 74 20.39 2.13 3.69
N GLN A 75 20.44 2.08 5.02
CA GLN A 75 21.53 2.70 5.78
C GLN A 75 22.87 2.05 5.43
N PHE A 76 22.91 0.71 5.41
CA PHE A 76 24.08 -0.06 5.01
C PHE A 76 24.55 0.31 3.59
N ILE A 77 23.64 0.32 2.61
CA ILE A 77 23.97 0.64 1.21
C ILE A 77 24.58 2.04 1.11
N ASN A 78 24.05 3.02 1.84
CA ASN A 78 24.62 4.38 1.86
C ASN A 78 26.05 4.40 2.43
N ILE A 79 26.29 3.72 3.55
CA ILE A 79 27.63 3.63 4.17
C ILE A 79 28.61 2.94 3.21
N TYR A 80 28.21 1.79 2.65
CA TYR A 80 29.00 1.03 1.70
C TYR A 80 29.37 1.85 0.46
N GLN A 81 28.39 2.55 -0.13
CA GLN A 81 28.63 3.42 -1.30
C GLN A 81 29.57 4.58 -0.95
N ASN A 82 29.42 5.21 0.23
CA ASN A 82 30.31 6.28 0.67
C ASN A 82 31.76 5.79 0.82
N LEU A 83 31.97 4.63 1.44
CA LEU A 83 33.31 4.04 1.60
C LEU A 83 33.91 3.59 0.27
N ASN A 84 33.09 3.00 -0.61
CA ASN A 84 33.53 2.57 -1.93
C ASN A 84 33.95 3.76 -2.81
N ASN A 85 33.22 4.88 -2.74
CA ASN A 85 33.56 6.12 -3.45
C ASN A 85 34.86 6.76 -2.92
N GLN A 86 35.21 6.53 -1.66
CA GLN A 86 36.48 6.99 -1.09
C GLN A 86 37.68 6.17 -1.58
N GLY A 87 37.45 4.98 -2.16
CA GLY A 87 38.47 4.19 -2.85
C GLY A 87 39.64 3.70 -1.98
N ALA A 88 39.50 3.75 -0.65
CA ALA A 88 40.61 3.58 0.28
C ALA A 88 40.91 2.12 0.66
N LEU A 89 39.99 1.17 0.43
CA LEU A 89 40.06 -0.20 0.92
C LEU A 89 39.65 -1.24 -0.14
N ASP A 90 40.09 -2.48 0.06
CA ASP A 90 39.67 -3.66 -0.71
C ASP A 90 38.19 -4.01 -0.46
N GLY A 91 37.52 -4.59 -1.45
CA GLY A 91 36.05 -4.76 -1.47
C GLY A 91 35.49 -5.53 -0.27
N GLU A 92 36.18 -6.59 0.16
CA GLU A 92 35.78 -7.36 1.35
C GLU A 92 35.90 -6.54 2.63
N LYS A 93 36.98 -5.75 2.76
CA LYS A 93 37.21 -4.91 3.94
C LYS A 93 36.23 -3.74 4.01
N VAL A 94 35.81 -3.19 2.88
CA VAL A 94 34.73 -2.17 2.83
C VAL A 94 33.42 -2.75 3.36
N PHE A 95 33.13 -4.02 3.06
CA PHE A 95 31.95 -4.69 3.58
C PHE A 95 32.02 -4.87 5.11
N GLU A 96 33.12 -5.40 5.64
CA GLU A 96 33.28 -5.61 7.09
C GLU A 96 33.17 -4.29 7.87
N THR A 97 33.88 -3.26 7.42
CA THR A 97 33.87 -1.93 8.06
C THR A 97 32.49 -1.26 8.01
N SER A 98 31.74 -1.41 6.92
CA SER A 98 30.38 -0.87 6.82
C SER A 98 29.39 -1.57 7.75
N VAL A 99 29.55 -2.88 8.00
CA VAL A 99 28.77 -3.60 9.01
C VAL A 99 29.09 -3.10 10.41
N GLU A 100 30.37 -2.91 10.73
CA GLU A 100 30.81 -2.42 12.04
C GLU A 100 30.29 -1.01 12.33
N LEU A 101 30.43 -0.08 11.38
CA LEU A 101 29.94 1.29 11.52
C LEU A 101 28.42 1.34 11.71
N LEU A 102 27.67 0.49 11.01
CA LEU A 102 26.22 0.41 11.18
C LEU A 102 25.85 -0.09 12.59
N GLN A 103 26.59 -1.07 13.12
CA GLN A 103 26.38 -1.58 14.47
C GLN A 103 26.66 -0.50 15.52
N GLN A 104 27.76 0.25 15.37
CA GLN A 104 28.10 1.37 16.25
C GLN A 104 27.03 2.47 16.26
N GLN A 105 26.52 2.86 15.09
CA GLN A 105 25.42 3.84 15.00
C GLN A 105 24.16 3.38 15.75
N ARG A 106 23.87 2.07 15.74
CA ARG A 106 22.71 1.52 16.46
C ARG A 106 22.91 1.53 17.98
N GLU A 107 24.13 1.29 18.44
CA GLU A 107 24.48 1.35 19.86
C GLU A 107 24.36 2.78 20.38
N GLN A 108 24.88 3.76 19.62
CA GLN A 108 24.71 5.18 19.93
C GLN A 108 23.24 5.59 20.00
N MET A 109 22.43 5.24 18.98
CA MET A 109 20.99 5.53 18.99
C MET A 109 20.22 4.87 20.15
N LYS A 110 20.69 3.73 20.67
CA LYS A 110 20.09 3.08 21.84
C LYS A 110 20.40 3.85 23.12
N THR A 111 21.65 4.31 23.26
CA THR A 111 22.10 5.13 24.39
C THR A 111 21.39 6.49 24.39
N ASP A 112 21.33 7.18 23.26
CA ASP A 112 20.69 8.49 23.14
C ASP A 112 19.18 8.45 23.46
N ARG A 113 18.51 7.33 23.16
CA ARG A 113 17.09 7.13 23.51
C ARG A 113 16.85 6.93 25.01
N GLN A 114 17.87 6.52 25.77
CA GLN A 114 17.75 6.31 27.21
C GLN A 114 17.99 7.60 28.01
N GLU A 115 18.63 8.61 27.42
CA GLU A 115 19.00 9.84 28.14
C GLU A 115 17.98 10.97 28.04
N VAL A 116 16.92 10.86 27.23
CA VAL A 116 15.90 11.93 27.10
C VAL A 116 15.09 12.05 28.40
N PRO A 117 15.25 13.12 29.21
CA PRO A 117 14.39 13.39 30.35
C PRO A 117 13.06 13.97 29.85
N ILE A 118 11.97 13.64 30.55
CA ILE A 118 10.57 13.94 30.18
C ILE A 118 10.23 15.46 30.13
N SER A 119 11.18 16.37 30.23
CA SER A 119 10.91 17.81 30.45
C SER A 119 10.87 18.69 29.20
N GLU A 120 11.27 18.24 28.02
CA GLU A 120 11.43 19.12 26.83
C GLU A 120 10.31 19.03 25.78
N SER A 121 9.34 18.11 25.94
CA SER A 121 8.28 17.93 24.93
C SER A 121 7.22 19.04 24.90
N ASP A 122 7.11 19.83 25.97
CA ASP A 122 6.00 20.79 26.11
C ASP A 122 6.31 22.17 25.51
N GLU A 123 7.58 22.57 25.38
CA GLU A 123 7.92 23.92 24.90
C GLU A 123 7.79 24.07 23.37
N SER A 124 8.08 23.01 22.61
CA SER A 124 8.03 23.06 21.13
C SER A 124 6.61 23.17 20.54
N PHE A 125 5.58 22.83 21.31
CA PHE A 125 4.18 22.88 20.86
C PHE A 125 3.57 24.29 20.99
N GLU A 126 4.09 25.12 21.90
CA GLU A 126 3.59 26.49 22.11
C GLU A 126 4.20 27.49 21.10
N GLU A 127 5.46 27.32 20.72
CA GLU A 127 6.09 28.15 19.67
C GLU A 127 5.42 27.99 18.29
N THR A 128 4.95 26.78 17.98
CA THR A 128 4.29 26.50 16.70
C THR A 128 2.87 27.06 16.63
N LYS A 129 2.17 27.19 17.76
CA LYS A 129 0.86 27.88 17.83
C LYS A 129 0.98 29.39 17.62
N LEU A 130 2.01 30.01 18.21
CA LEU A 130 2.25 31.45 18.09
C LEU A 130 2.50 31.85 16.63
N SER A 131 3.37 31.13 15.92
CA SER A 131 3.67 31.43 14.50
C SER A 131 2.48 31.18 13.55
N LEU A 132 1.63 30.18 13.82
CA LEU A 132 0.42 29.93 13.03
C LEU A 132 -0.67 30.99 13.25
N SER A 133 -0.76 31.55 14.45
CA SER A 133 -1.72 32.62 14.75
C SER A 133 -1.35 33.94 14.06
N GLU A 134 -0.05 34.21 13.91
CA GLU A 134 0.47 35.42 13.28
C GLU A 134 0.32 35.37 11.74
N ALA A 135 0.45 34.19 11.14
CA ALA A 135 0.27 33.97 9.70
C ALA A 135 -1.19 34.05 9.21
N LEU A 136 -2.18 34.07 10.12
CA LEU A 136 -3.61 34.08 9.80
C LEU A 136 -4.26 35.48 9.85
N LEU A 137 -3.49 36.51 10.23
CA LEU A 137 -3.93 37.91 10.35
C LEU A 137 -3.36 38.84 9.26
N GLN A 138 -2.75 38.27 8.21
CA GLN A 138 -2.28 38.96 7.00
C GLN A 138 -3.05 38.47 5.77
#